data_AF-A0A5B7RD76-F1
#
_entry.id   AF-A0A5B7RD76-F1
#
_cell.length_a   1.000
_cell.length_b   1.000
_cell.length_c   1.000
_cell.angle_alpha   90.00
_cell.angle_beta   90.00
_cell.angle_gamma   90.00
#
_symmetry.space_group_name_H-M   'P 1'
#
loop_
_entity.id
_entity.type
_entity.pdbx_description
1 polymer ?
#
loop_
_entity_poly.entity_id
_entity_poly.type
_entity_poly.pdbx_seq_one_letter_code
_entity_poly.pdbx_strand_id
1 'polypeptide(L)'
;MTERGEDVHGEARFLARLVQPPASVLDAGCGTGRIAVRLAELGHDVVGLDVDPVMLAEARLSAPTLTWHLADLADFDLGRTFDVVLVAGNTLPLLEDGALGRACARLAAHLAPGGLLVCGLGLDEAHLPEGCPPTPYAAIRAATAAAGLREVGRWSSWARDPVEADPGYAVTVHTTDTGNTRRAVPRHDARDRRDG
;
A
#
# COMPACT_ATOMS: atom_id res chain seq x y z
N MET A 1 -1.95 1.82 24.33
CA MET A 1 -1.27 2.83 23.48
C MET A 1 -0.23 2.07 22.68
N THR A 2 -0.68 1.44 21.59
CA THR A 2 0.11 0.47 20.83
C THR A 2 0.51 1.15 19.52
N GLU A 3 1.82 1.24 19.32
CA GLU A 3 2.49 1.97 18.26
C GLU A 3 2.10 1.35 16.90
N ARG A 4 1.26 2.04 16.13
CA ARG A 4 0.91 1.65 14.76
C ARG A 4 2.11 1.89 13.87
N GLY A 5 3.02 0.92 13.83
CA GLY A 5 4.31 1.09 13.19
C GLY A 5 5.27 -0.07 13.25
N GLU A 6 4.79 -1.28 13.52
CA GLU A 6 5.65 -2.39 13.94
C GLU A 6 6.60 -2.91 12.85
N ASP A 7 6.43 -2.61 11.55
CA ASP A 7 7.33 -3.17 10.53
C ASP A 7 7.70 -2.24 9.35
N VAL A 8 8.08 -0.97 9.63
CA VAL A 8 8.67 -0.02 8.64
C VAL A 8 9.73 -0.67 7.75
N HIS A 9 10.44 -1.65 8.30
CA HIS A 9 11.49 -2.39 7.63
C HIS A 9 10.94 -3.45 6.67
N GLY A 10 9.85 -4.12 7.03
CA GLY A 10 9.11 -5.07 6.22
C GLY A 10 8.48 -4.42 5.00
N GLU A 11 7.80 -3.28 5.12
CA GLU A 11 7.19 -2.63 3.95
C GLU A 11 8.26 -2.18 2.94
N ALA A 12 9.31 -1.51 3.41
CA ALA A 12 10.42 -1.10 2.55
C ALA A 12 11.11 -2.30 1.90
N ARG A 13 11.34 -3.40 2.64
CA ARG A 13 11.91 -4.64 2.11
C ARG A 13 10.99 -5.32 1.09
N PHE A 14 9.68 -5.26 1.31
CA PHE A 14 8.69 -5.78 0.38
C PHE A 14 8.76 -5.03 -0.95
N LEU A 15 8.80 -3.69 -0.92
CA LEU A 15 8.95 -2.86 -2.11
C LEU A 15 10.28 -3.10 -2.84
N ALA A 16 11.39 -3.26 -2.11
CA ALA A 16 12.70 -3.54 -2.70
C ALA A 16 12.74 -4.85 -3.53
N ARG A 17 11.85 -5.80 -3.24
CA ARG A 17 11.67 -7.04 -4.02
C ARG A 17 10.73 -6.87 -5.21
N LEU A 18 10.03 -5.75 -5.30
CA LEU A 18 9.14 -5.43 -6.41
C LEU A 18 9.82 -4.47 -7.38
N VAL A 19 10.46 -3.42 -6.89
CA VAL A 19 11.07 -2.35 -7.70
C VAL A 19 12.51 -2.10 -7.28
N GLN A 20 13.35 -1.67 -8.22
CA GLN A 20 14.72 -1.23 -7.95
C GLN A 20 14.77 0.30 -7.97
N PRO A 21 15.61 0.94 -7.15
CA PRO A 21 15.81 2.38 -7.19
C PRO A 21 16.59 2.81 -8.45
N PRO A 22 16.37 4.05 -8.96
CA PRO A 22 15.31 4.96 -8.53
C PRO A 22 13.96 4.52 -9.12
N ALA A 23 12.94 4.49 -8.27
CA ALA A 23 11.55 4.37 -8.68
C ALA A 23 10.76 5.49 -8.01
N SER A 24 9.75 6.00 -8.69
CA SER A 24 8.84 7.00 -8.15
C SER A 24 7.79 6.32 -7.26
N VAL A 25 7.65 6.77 -6.01
CA VAL A 25 6.77 6.17 -5.02
C VAL A 25 5.87 7.24 -4.39
N LEU A 26 4.56 6.99 -4.39
CA LEU A 26 3.60 7.70 -3.55
C LEU A 26 3.31 6.87 -2.31
N ASP A 27 3.64 7.38 -1.12
CA ASP A 27 3.19 6.84 0.17
C ASP A 27 1.87 7.53 0.54
N ALA A 28 0.75 6.84 0.33
CA ALA A 28 -0.60 7.40 0.42
C ALA A 28 -1.26 6.99 1.75
N GLY A 29 -1.55 7.99 2.59
CA GLY A 29 -1.78 7.81 4.02
C GLY A 29 -0.45 7.58 4.77
N CYS A 30 0.54 8.44 4.53
CA CYS A 30 1.91 8.25 5.01
C CYS A 30 2.10 8.49 6.52
N GLY A 31 1.13 9.08 7.21
CA GLY A 31 1.23 9.50 8.60
C GLY A 31 2.46 10.38 8.83
N THR A 32 3.27 10.03 9.82
CA THR A 32 4.54 10.72 10.15
C THR A 32 5.68 10.46 9.16
N GLY A 33 5.40 9.75 8.05
CA GLY A 33 6.31 9.60 6.92
C GLY A 33 7.39 8.53 7.08
N ARG A 34 7.33 7.68 8.12
CA ARG A 34 8.41 6.73 8.45
C ARG A 34 8.80 5.81 7.28
N ILE A 35 7.82 5.30 6.53
CA ILE A 35 8.08 4.44 5.37
C ILE A 35 8.61 5.27 4.20
N ALA A 36 7.98 6.41 3.90
CA ALA A 36 8.46 7.32 2.87
C ALA A 36 9.93 7.75 3.06
N VAL A 37 10.32 8.10 4.30
CA VAL A 37 11.70 8.43 4.66
C VAL A 37 12.62 7.25 4.38
N ARG A 38 12.24 6.04 4.82
CA ARG A 38 13.07 4.85 4.60
C ARG A 38 13.23 4.53 3.12
N LEU A 39 12.19 4.67 2.31
CA LEU A 39 12.25 4.46 0.87
C LEU A 39 13.15 5.51 0.18
N ALA A 40 13.12 6.75 0.63
CA ALA A 40 14.00 7.80 0.12
C ALA A 40 15.48 7.52 0.45
N GLU A 41 15.79 7.05 1.68
CA GLU A 41 17.14 6.60 2.05
C GLU A 41 17.66 5.45 1.18
N LEU A 42 16.76 4.61 0.67
CA LEU A 42 17.06 3.53 -0.26
C LEU A 42 17.22 4.01 -1.73
N GLY A 43 17.08 5.32 -2.00
CA GLY A 43 17.32 5.94 -3.29
C GLY A 43 16.08 6.08 -4.20
N HIS A 44 14.87 5.97 -3.65
CA HIS A 44 13.62 6.21 -4.39
C HIS A 44 13.25 7.71 -4.44
N ASP A 45 12.50 8.12 -5.47
CA ASP A 45 11.85 9.44 -5.53
C ASP A 45 10.50 9.32 -4.82
N VAL A 46 10.40 9.85 -3.60
CA VAL A 46 9.24 9.59 -2.72
C VAL A 46 8.44 10.86 -2.46
N VAL A 47 7.13 10.74 -2.61
CA VAL A 47 6.13 11.73 -2.21
C VAL A 47 5.23 11.11 -1.15
N GLY A 48 5.03 11.82 -0.04
CA GLY A 48 4.06 11.42 0.98
C GLY A 48 2.76 12.23 0.90
N LEU A 49 1.64 11.60 1.18
CA LEU A 49 0.32 12.22 1.24
C LEU A 49 -0.43 11.73 2.47
N ASP A 50 -1.01 12.64 3.25
CA ASP A 50 -1.88 12.29 4.37
C ASP A 50 -3.00 13.33 4.55
N VAL A 51 -4.09 12.95 5.21
CA VAL A 51 -5.22 13.84 5.50
C VAL A 51 -5.00 14.60 6.83
N ASP A 52 -4.12 14.11 7.70
CA ASP A 52 -3.85 14.71 9.00
C ASP A 52 -2.69 15.74 8.92
N PRO A 53 -2.98 17.04 9.09
CA PRO A 53 -1.96 18.08 9.03
C PRO A 53 -0.96 18.00 10.18
N VAL A 54 -1.32 17.41 11.33
CA VAL A 54 -0.42 17.23 12.48
C VAL A 54 0.62 16.17 12.16
N MET A 55 0.20 15.04 11.61
CA MET A 55 1.11 13.97 11.17
C MET A 55 2.09 14.47 10.10
N LEU A 56 1.60 15.27 9.14
CA LEU A 56 2.46 15.87 8.12
C LEU A 56 3.41 16.95 8.66
N ALA A 57 3.05 17.64 9.74
CA ALA A 57 3.98 18.55 10.41
C ALA A 57 5.17 17.78 10.98
N GLU A 58 4.93 16.62 11.60
CA GLU A 58 5.99 15.73 12.09
C GLU A 58 6.82 15.14 10.94
N ALA A 59 6.17 14.70 9.84
CA ALA A 59 6.86 14.19 8.65
C ALA A 59 7.80 15.23 8.04
N ARG A 60 7.38 16.50 7.97
CA ARG A 60 8.22 17.60 7.48
C ARG A 60 9.40 17.90 8.38
N LEU A 61 9.24 17.75 9.70
CA LEU A 61 10.35 17.92 10.64
C LEU A 61 11.39 16.80 10.51
N SER A 62 10.95 15.56 10.30
CA SER A 62 11.85 14.41 10.17
C SER A 62 12.58 14.37 8.82
N ALA A 63 11.91 14.76 7.74
CA ALA A 63 12.49 14.79 6.40
C ALA A 63 12.04 16.04 5.62
N PRO A 64 12.71 17.19 5.84
CA PRO A 64 12.34 18.46 5.22
C PRO A 64 12.62 18.53 3.72
N THR A 65 13.40 17.59 3.19
CA THR A 65 13.75 17.50 1.76
C THR A 65 12.74 16.70 0.95
N LEU A 66 11.86 15.92 1.60
CA LEU A 66 10.80 15.18 0.93
C LEU A 66 9.58 16.05 0.65
N THR A 67 8.81 15.65 -0.36
CA THR A 67 7.57 16.34 -0.72
C THR A 67 6.39 15.73 0.02
N TRP A 68 5.60 16.57 0.69
CA TRP A 68 4.49 16.18 1.54
C TRP A 68 3.20 16.93 1.18
N HIS A 69 2.16 16.20 0.79
CA HIS A 69 0.85 16.76 0.43
C HIS A 69 -0.20 16.49 1.51
N LEU A 70 -0.91 17.55 1.91
CA LEU A 70 -2.14 17.43 2.71
C LEU A 70 -3.31 17.18 1.75
N ALA A 71 -3.86 15.96 1.73
CA ALA A 71 -4.97 15.62 0.87
C ALA A 71 -5.73 14.36 1.35
N ASP A 72 -6.99 14.25 0.93
CA ASP A 72 -7.82 13.07 1.13
C ASP A 72 -7.60 12.07 -0.03
N LEU A 73 -7.43 10.79 0.30
CA LEU A 73 -7.33 9.71 -0.68
C LEU A 73 -8.52 9.65 -1.64
N ALA A 74 -9.70 10.09 -1.22
CA ALA A 74 -10.91 10.07 -2.02
C ALA A 74 -10.96 11.20 -3.08
N ASP A 75 -10.12 12.24 -2.99
CA ASP A 75 -10.20 13.40 -3.89
C ASP A 75 -8.85 13.99 -4.36
N PHE A 76 -7.72 13.38 -4.01
CA PHE A 76 -6.43 13.93 -4.42
C PHE A 76 -6.18 13.85 -5.95
N ASP A 77 -5.43 14.85 -6.44
CA ASP A 77 -4.83 14.88 -7.78
C ASP A 77 -3.48 15.61 -7.70
N LEU A 78 -2.39 14.89 -7.94
CA LEU A 78 -1.03 15.43 -7.90
C LEU A 78 -0.51 15.85 -9.28
N GLY A 79 -1.29 15.66 -10.35
CA GLY A 79 -0.87 15.98 -11.72
C GLY A 79 0.31 15.15 -12.23
N ARG A 80 0.66 14.04 -11.56
CA ARG A 80 1.72 13.10 -11.95
C ARG A 80 1.37 11.68 -11.54
N THR A 81 2.02 10.72 -12.17
CA THR A 81 1.90 9.28 -11.88
C THR A 81 3.17 8.71 -11.27
N PHE A 82 3.06 7.53 -10.65
CA PHE A 82 4.13 6.86 -9.90
C PHE A 82 4.32 5.40 -10.34
N ASP A 83 5.55 4.90 -10.25
CA ASP A 83 5.86 3.48 -10.48
C ASP A 83 5.22 2.60 -9.39
N VAL A 84 5.14 3.13 -8.16
CA VAL A 84 4.47 2.49 -7.03
C VAL A 84 3.59 3.48 -6.28
N VAL A 85 2.36 3.07 -6.00
CA VAL A 85 1.51 3.73 -5.00
C VAL A 85 1.39 2.76 -3.83
N LEU A 86 1.79 3.18 -2.63
CA LEU A 86 1.82 2.40 -1.40
C LEU A 86 0.74 2.91 -0.45
N VAL A 87 -0.05 1.99 0.12
CA VAL A 87 -0.99 2.25 1.21
C VAL A 87 -0.71 1.26 2.34
N ALA A 88 0.22 1.60 3.24
CA ALA A 88 0.69 0.64 4.26
C ALA A 88 -0.10 0.70 5.58
N GLY A 89 -0.64 1.87 5.96
CA GLY A 89 -1.17 2.15 7.30
C GLY A 89 -2.62 1.72 7.58
N ASN A 90 -3.15 0.70 6.88
CA ASN A 90 -4.57 0.35 6.91
C ASN A 90 -5.51 1.49 6.48
N THR A 91 -5.02 2.45 5.67
CA THR A 91 -5.79 3.64 5.32
C THR A 91 -7.08 3.30 4.56
N LEU A 92 -7.05 2.29 3.68
CA LEU A 92 -8.23 1.86 2.92
C LEU A 92 -9.36 1.28 3.80
N PRO A 93 -9.09 0.33 4.74
CA PRO A 93 -10.10 -0.14 5.69
C PRO A 93 -10.71 0.94 6.60
N LEU A 94 -10.02 2.06 6.81
CA LEU A 94 -10.43 3.14 7.71
C LEU A 94 -11.20 4.27 7.01
N LEU A 95 -11.42 4.16 5.70
CA LEU A 95 -12.18 5.17 4.96
C LEU A 95 -13.65 5.18 5.38
N GLU A 96 -14.24 6.36 5.37
CA GLU A 96 -15.68 6.53 5.58
C GLU A 96 -16.51 5.78 4.52
N ASP A 97 -17.73 5.41 4.89
CA ASP A 97 -18.67 4.71 4.02
C ASP A 97 -18.83 5.44 2.67
N GLY A 98 -18.65 4.68 1.58
CA GLY A 98 -18.76 5.19 0.22
C GLY A 98 -17.53 5.93 -0.32
N ALA A 99 -16.48 6.15 0.48
CA ALA A 99 -15.23 6.74 0.01
C ALA A 99 -14.30 5.72 -0.68
N LEU A 100 -14.39 4.43 -0.31
CA LEU A 100 -13.52 3.35 -0.82
C LEU A 100 -13.41 3.32 -2.35
N GLY A 101 -14.53 3.37 -3.06
CA GLY A 101 -14.53 3.34 -4.53
C GLY A 101 -13.82 4.55 -5.15
N ARG A 102 -14.04 5.76 -4.61
CA ARG A 102 -13.37 6.98 -5.07
C ARG A 102 -11.88 6.93 -4.79
N ALA A 103 -11.49 6.49 -3.59
CA ALA A 103 -10.09 6.32 -3.23
C ALA A 103 -9.38 5.32 -4.16
N CYS A 104 -9.96 4.15 -4.41
CA CYS A 104 -9.41 3.20 -5.38
C CYS A 104 -9.25 3.80 -6.78
N ALA A 105 -10.21 4.61 -7.24
CA ALA A 105 -10.11 5.30 -8.53
C ALA A 105 -8.98 6.33 -8.56
N ARG A 106 -8.83 7.14 -7.50
CA ARG A 106 -7.71 8.11 -7.40
C ARG A 106 -6.36 7.41 -7.34
N LEU A 107 -6.23 6.36 -6.53
CA LEU A 107 -5.00 5.55 -6.45
C LEU A 107 -4.64 4.95 -7.82
N ALA A 108 -5.61 4.39 -8.54
CA ALA A 108 -5.41 3.83 -9.87
C ALA A 108 -4.98 4.90 -10.90
N ALA A 109 -5.59 6.09 -10.85
CA ALA A 109 -5.27 7.19 -11.75
C ALA A 109 -3.84 7.74 -11.56
N HIS A 110 -3.24 7.54 -10.40
CA HIS A 110 -1.87 7.95 -10.09
C HIS A 110 -0.83 6.86 -10.36
N LEU A 111 -1.21 5.71 -10.93
CA LEU A 111 -0.25 4.71 -11.37
C LEU A 111 0.25 5.01 -12.78
N ALA A 112 1.57 4.95 -12.95
CA ALA A 112 2.17 4.93 -14.28
C ALA A 112 1.77 3.64 -15.01
N PRO A 113 1.84 3.60 -16.35
CA PRO A 113 1.67 2.35 -17.09
C PRO A 113 2.60 1.25 -16.57
N GLY A 114 2.05 0.10 -16.17
CA GLY A 114 2.81 -1.00 -15.56
C GLY A 114 3.18 -0.78 -14.09
N GLY A 115 2.71 0.31 -13.47
CA GLY A 115 2.89 0.62 -12.07
C GLY A 115 2.14 -0.36 -11.15
N LEU A 116 2.52 -0.32 -9.88
CA LEU A 116 2.00 -1.21 -8.84
C LEU A 116 1.29 -0.44 -7.73
N LEU A 117 0.06 -0.84 -7.40
CA LEU A 117 -0.57 -0.47 -6.14
C LEU A 117 -0.26 -1.56 -5.11
N VAL A 118 0.31 -1.18 -3.96
CA VAL A 118 0.62 -2.08 -2.86
C VAL A 118 -0.16 -1.65 -1.62
N CYS A 119 -0.97 -2.53 -1.05
CA CYS A 119 -1.80 -2.20 0.11
C CYS A 119 -1.56 -3.19 1.26
N GLY A 120 -1.41 -2.67 2.48
CA GLY A 120 -1.55 -3.40 3.73
C GLY A 120 -2.95 -3.18 4.32
N LEU A 121 -3.62 -4.28 4.67
CA LEU A 121 -5.04 -4.30 4.99
C LEU A 121 -5.30 -5.11 6.26
N GLY A 122 -5.68 -4.44 7.34
CA GLY A 122 -6.34 -5.08 8.49
C GLY A 122 -7.74 -5.52 8.11
N LEU A 123 -8.05 -6.79 8.33
CA LEU A 123 -9.29 -7.45 7.92
C LEU A 123 -10.13 -7.93 9.11
N ASP A 124 -9.63 -7.77 10.34
CA ASP A 124 -10.34 -8.04 11.58
C ASP A 124 -10.18 -6.87 12.58
N GLU A 125 -10.85 -6.96 13.71
CA GLU A 125 -10.76 -5.94 14.78
C GLU A 125 -9.37 -5.89 15.44
N ALA A 126 -8.62 -7.00 15.46
CA ALA A 126 -7.32 -7.07 16.11
C ALA A 126 -6.26 -6.22 15.38
N HIS A 127 -6.44 -6.02 14.07
CA HIS A 127 -5.54 -5.23 13.23
C HIS A 127 -6.05 -3.80 12.97
N LEU A 128 -7.18 -3.41 13.57
CA LEU A 128 -7.82 -2.11 13.38
C LEU A 128 -7.91 -1.31 14.69
N PRO A 129 -8.17 0.01 14.64
CA PRO A 129 -8.36 0.79 15.84
C PRO A 129 -9.59 0.27 16.58
N GLU A 130 -9.56 0.36 17.90
CA GLU A 130 -10.72 0.00 18.72
C GLU A 130 -11.97 0.76 18.24
N GLY A 131 -13.06 0.02 18.05
CA GLY A 131 -14.33 0.57 17.57
C GLY A 131 -14.43 0.80 16.05
N CYS A 132 -13.38 0.49 15.27
CA CYS A 132 -13.44 0.56 13.83
C CYS A 132 -13.88 -0.78 13.22
N PRO A 133 -15.01 -0.85 12.52
CA PRO A 133 -15.46 -2.10 11.91
C PRO A 133 -14.54 -2.52 10.76
N PRO A 134 -14.19 -3.81 10.63
CA PRO A 134 -13.39 -4.27 9.51
C PRO A 134 -14.16 -4.15 8.19
N THR A 135 -13.49 -3.57 7.19
CA THR A 135 -13.97 -3.62 5.81
C THR A 135 -13.71 -5.02 5.24
N PRO A 136 -14.75 -5.77 4.78
CA PRO A 136 -14.54 -7.09 4.22
C PRO A 136 -13.61 -7.03 3.01
N TYR A 137 -12.64 -7.94 2.94
CA TYR A 137 -11.70 -7.99 1.82
C TYR A 137 -12.40 -8.12 0.44
N ALA A 138 -13.56 -8.78 0.38
CA ALA A 138 -14.37 -8.85 -0.83
C ALA A 138 -14.83 -7.46 -1.34
N ALA A 139 -15.12 -6.51 -0.44
CA ALA A 139 -15.48 -5.15 -0.80
C ALA A 139 -14.26 -4.38 -1.34
N ILE A 140 -13.09 -4.53 -0.71
CA ILE A 140 -11.83 -3.94 -1.19
C ILE A 140 -11.50 -4.45 -2.59
N ARG A 141 -11.58 -5.77 -2.80
CA ARG A 141 -11.36 -6.40 -4.10
C ARG A 141 -12.35 -5.92 -5.17
N ALA A 142 -13.62 -5.74 -4.81
CA ALA A 142 -14.62 -5.22 -5.75
C ALA A 142 -14.32 -3.76 -6.13
N ALA A 143 -13.92 -2.93 -5.17
CA ALA A 143 -13.58 -1.52 -5.40
C ALA A 143 -12.31 -1.36 -6.25
N THR A 144 -11.25 -2.13 -5.97
CA THR A 144 -10.03 -2.10 -6.79
C THR A 144 -10.32 -2.59 -8.22
N ALA A 145 -11.08 -3.67 -8.38
CA ALA A 145 -11.49 -4.17 -9.69
C ALA A 145 -12.32 -3.14 -10.49
N ALA A 146 -13.25 -2.44 -9.83
CA ALA A 146 -14.05 -1.38 -10.46
C ALA A 146 -13.19 -0.18 -10.90
N ALA A 147 -12.06 0.06 -10.23
CA ALA A 147 -11.06 1.06 -10.62
C ALA A 147 -10.10 0.57 -11.73
N GLY A 148 -10.32 -0.62 -12.30
CA GLY A 148 -9.47 -1.20 -13.36
C GLY A 148 -8.17 -1.84 -12.84
N LEU A 149 -8.05 -2.03 -11.53
CA LEU A 149 -6.90 -2.68 -10.92
C LEU A 149 -7.10 -4.20 -10.86
N ARG A 150 -6.05 -4.94 -11.23
CA ARG A 150 -6.03 -6.40 -11.14
C ARG A 150 -5.02 -6.84 -10.09
N GLU A 151 -5.47 -7.67 -9.15
CA GLU A 151 -4.59 -8.31 -8.17
C GLU A 151 -3.59 -9.25 -8.88
N VAL A 152 -2.31 -9.07 -8.58
CA VAL A 152 -1.19 -9.89 -9.08
C VAL A 152 -0.46 -10.65 -7.97
N GLY A 153 -0.75 -10.34 -6.71
CA GLY A 153 -0.18 -11.03 -5.56
C GLY A 153 -0.90 -10.67 -4.26
N ARG A 154 -0.90 -11.63 -3.34
CA ARG A 154 -1.45 -11.50 -2.00
C ARG A 154 -0.69 -12.38 -1.01
N TRP A 155 -0.49 -11.85 0.19
CA TRP A 155 0.22 -12.48 1.30
C TRP A 155 -0.43 -12.09 2.62
N SER A 156 -0.18 -12.84 3.69
CA SER A 156 -0.70 -12.53 5.02
C SER A 156 0.16 -11.52 5.79
N SER A 157 1.34 -11.16 5.26
CA SER A 157 2.27 -10.22 5.89
C SER A 157 3.21 -9.55 4.87
N TRP A 158 3.90 -8.50 5.33
CA TRP A 158 4.98 -7.84 4.57
C TRP A 158 6.23 -8.72 4.39
N ALA A 159 6.36 -9.79 5.17
CA ALA A 159 7.39 -10.81 4.98
C ALA A 159 7.06 -11.80 3.84
N ARG A 160 5.89 -11.66 3.19
CA ARG A 160 5.34 -12.57 2.17
C ARG A 160 4.92 -13.94 2.72
N ASP A 161 4.37 -13.96 3.92
CA ASP A 161 3.81 -15.20 4.47
C ASP A 161 2.66 -15.73 3.60
N PRO A 162 2.50 -17.06 3.47
CA PRO A 162 1.43 -17.66 2.70
C PRO A 162 0.04 -17.16 3.11
N VAL A 163 -0.87 -17.04 2.15
CA VAL A 163 -2.26 -16.65 2.41
C VAL A 163 -2.93 -17.68 3.30
N GLU A 164 -3.48 -17.21 4.41
CA GLU A 164 -4.27 -18.03 5.32
C GLU A 164 -5.75 -18.09 4.89
N ALA A 165 -6.51 -19.04 5.44
CA ALA A 165 -7.93 -19.21 5.12
C ALA A 165 -8.79 -18.05 5.66
N ASP A 166 -8.42 -17.51 6.81
CA ASP A 166 -9.06 -16.37 7.47
C ASP A 166 -8.00 -15.39 7.97
N PRO A 167 -7.34 -14.65 7.06
CA PRO A 167 -6.22 -13.80 7.44
C PRO A 167 -6.76 -12.52 8.08
N GLY A 168 -6.37 -12.26 9.33
CA GLY A 168 -6.63 -10.99 10.00
C GLY A 168 -5.94 -9.78 9.35
N TYR A 169 -4.91 -10.05 8.53
CA TYR A 169 -4.17 -9.04 7.78
C TYR A 169 -3.81 -9.54 6.37
N ALA A 170 -3.80 -8.65 5.39
CA ALA A 170 -3.38 -8.96 4.04
C ALA A 170 -2.48 -7.87 3.43
N VAL A 171 -1.42 -8.30 2.75
CA VAL A 171 -0.65 -7.46 1.83
C VAL A 171 -1.04 -7.85 0.41
N THR A 172 -1.46 -6.88 -0.39
CA THR A 172 -1.92 -7.09 -1.77
C THR A 172 -1.14 -6.23 -2.74
N VAL A 173 -0.95 -6.75 -3.95
CA VAL A 173 -0.29 -6.04 -5.05
C VAL A 173 -1.22 -6.07 -6.25
N HIS A 174 -1.45 -4.91 -6.86
CA HIS A 174 -2.29 -4.75 -8.03
C HIS A 174 -1.57 -3.99 -9.14
N THR A 175 -2.06 -4.12 -10.37
CA THR A 175 -1.59 -3.35 -11.53
C THR A 175 -2.74 -2.94 -12.42
N THR A 176 -2.56 -1.86 -13.19
CA THR A 176 -3.47 -1.40 -14.25
C THR A 176 -3.19 -2.07 -15.60
N ASP A 177 -2.08 -2.81 -15.74
CA ASP A 177 -1.68 -3.42 -17.01
C ASP A 177 -2.49 -4.67 -17.37
N THR A 178 -3.10 -4.64 -18.56
CA THR A 178 -3.76 -5.76 -19.23
C THR A 178 -2.81 -6.57 -20.12
N GLY A 179 -1.58 -6.09 -20.32
CA GLY A 179 -0.52 -6.69 -21.13
C GLY A 179 0.35 -7.70 -20.38
N ASN A 180 0.93 -8.63 -21.16
CA ASN A 180 1.65 -9.82 -20.72
C ASN A 180 2.70 -9.55 -19.62
N THR A 181 2.41 -10.04 -18.41
CA THR A 181 3.26 -9.96 -17.21
C THR A 181 4.69 -10.45 -17.47
N ARG A 182 5.63 -9.52 -17.68
CA ARG A 182 7.09 -9.76 -17.63
C ARG A 182 7.81 -9.03 -16.48
N ARG A 183 7.07 -8.47 -15.52
CA ARG A 183 7.61 -8.22 -14.18
C ARG A 183 7.16 -9.37 -13.29
N ALA A 184 8.02 -10.37 -13.17
CA ALA A 184 7.74 -11.58 -12.41
C ALA A 184 7.54 -11.20 -10.93
N VAL A 185 6.29 -11.11 -10.49
CA VAL A 185 5.95 -11.45 -9.11
C VAL A 185 6.21 -12.95 -9.01
N PRO A 186 7.21 -13.41 -8.23
CA PRO A 186 7.46 -14.84 -8.13
C PRO A 186 6.21 -15.51 -7.57
N ARG A 187 5.58 -16.37 -8.37
CA ARG A 187 4.50 -17.23 -7.89
C ARG A 187 5.09 -18.21 -6.90
N HIS A 188 4.44 -18.36 -5.75
CA HIS A 188 4.81 -19.34 -4.74
C HIS A 188 4.68 -20.74 -5.35
N ASP A 189 5.81 -21.38 -5.65
CA ASP A 189 5.83 -22.76 -6.09
C ASP A 189 5.68 -23.63 -4.84
N ALA A 190 4.44 -23.98 -4.53
CA ALA A 190 4.09 -24.86 -3.44
C ALA A 190 4.44 -26.31 -3.81
N ARG A 191 5.72 -26.68 -3.81
CA ARG A 191 6.17 -28.09 -3.76
C ARG A 191 7.51 -28.21 -3.05
N ASP A 192 7.45 -28.23 -1.72
CA ASP A 192 8.38 -29.06 -0.96
C ASP A 192 7.61 -29.86 0.08
N ARG A 193 7.09 -31.00 -0.39
CA ARG A 193 6.74 -32.16 0.43
C ARG A 193 6.85 -33.39 -0.46
N ARG A 194 7.98 -34.09 -0.35
CA ARG A 194 7.98 -35.52 0.01
C ARG A 194 9.40 -35.97 0.33
N ASP A 195 9.60 -36.22 1.62
CA ASP A 195 10.54 -37.19 2.16
C ASP A 195 10.44 -38.54 1.45
N GLY A 196 11.59 -39.22 1.31
CA GLY A 196 11.70 -40.62 0.87
C GLY A 196 13.02 -40.93 0.19
#